data_AF-A0A3C0PCM8-F1
#
_entry.id   AF-A0A3C0PCM8-F1
#
_cell.length_a   1.000
_cell.length_b   1.000
_cell.length_c   1.000
_cell.angle_alpha   90.00
_cell.angle_beta   90.00
_cell.angle_gamma   90.00
#
_symmetry.space_group_name_H-M   'P 1'
#
loop_
_entity.id
_entity.type
_entity.pdbx_description
1 polymer ?
#
loop_
_entity_poly.entity_id
_entity_poly.type
_entity_poly.pdbx_seq_one_letter_code
_entity_poly.pdbx_strand_id
1 'polypeptide(L)'
;NGGNLYLNQIFDTDEGARYVGEFSFGLNPYILEPMLDILFDEKICGSIHFTPGSCYNDAYNGNNSAVHWDMVLCQRKEYGGGEIWFDDKLIRRDGLFVLDELKGLNPKNLKS
;
A
#
# COMPACT_ATOMS: atom_id res chain seq x y z
N ASN A 1 13.35 -22.52 -0.96
CA ASN A 1 13.53 -21.96 0.41
C ASN A 1 12.18 -21.90 1.10
N GLY A 2 12.11 -22.28 2.38
CA GLY A 2 10.84 -22.50 3.10
C GLY A 2 9.87 -21.31 3.17
N GLY A 3 10.37 -20.07 3.09
CA GLY A 3 9.51 -18.87 3.10
C GLY A 3 8.51 -18.81 1.93
N ASN A 4 8.91 -19.27 0.74
CA ASN A 4 8.01 -19.30 -0.42
C ASN A 4 6.87 -20.31 -0.26
N LEU A 5 7.07 -21.37 0.55
CA LEU A 5 6.03 -22.38 0.78
C LEU A 5 4.92 -21.81 1.67
N TYR A 6 5.28 -21.17 2.78
CA TYR A 6 4.30 -20.52 3.67
C TYR A 6 3.56 -19.39 2.98
N LEU A 7 4.24 -18.60 2.15
CA LEU A 7 3.61 -17.55 1.36
C LEU A 7 2.54 -18.12 0.41
N ASN A 8 2.87 -19.20 -0.30
CA ASN A 8 1.89 -19.83 -1.19
C ASN A 8 0.73 -20.45 -0.42
N GLN A 9 0.95 -21.00 0.78
CA GLN A 9 -0.16 -21.49 1.62
C GLN A 9 -1.17 -20.41 1.96
N ILE A 10 -0.73 -19.18 2.25
CA ILE A 10 -1.64 -18.04 2.47
C ILE A 10 -2.41 -17.73 1.19
N PHE A 11 -1.72 -17.67 0.05
CA PHE A 11 -2.34 -17.39 -1.24
C PHE A 11 -3.22 -18.52 -1.76
N ASP A 12 -3.08 -19.75 -1.26
CA ASP A 12 -3.91 -20.90 -1.61
C ASP A 12 -5.07 -21.12 -0.61
N THR A 13 -5.34 -20.16 0.28
CA THR A 13 -6.43 -20.24 1.27
C THR A 13 -7.80 -20.38 0.59
N ASP A 14 -8.06 -19.58 -0.44
CA ASP A 14 -9.30 -19.58 -1.22
C ASP A 14 -9.09 -18.89 -2.58
N GLU A 15 -10.12 -18.89 -3.43
CA GLU A 15 -10.05 -18.28 -4.77
C GLU A 15 -9.73 -16.79 -4.73
N GLY A 16 -10.18 -16.06 -3.70
CA GLY A 16 -10.01 -14.62 -3.56
C GLY A 16 -8.63 -14.20 -3.03
N ALA A 17 -7.90 -15.11 -2.37
CA ALA A 17 -6.63 -14.84 -1.69
C ALA A 17 -5.49 -14.41 -2.63
N ARG A 18 -5.61 -14.66 -3.94
CA ARG A 18 -4.65 -14.24 -4.98
C ARG A 18 -5.03 -12.95 -5.71
N TYR A 19 -6.18 -12.38 -5.37
CA TYR A 19 -6.68 -11.12 -5.92
C TYR A 19 -6.65 -10.03 -4.86
N VAL A 20 -6.89 -8.80 -5.29
CA VAL A 20 -6.63 -7.61 -4.49
C VAL A 20 -7.94 -7.08 -3.95
N GLY A 21 -8.03 -6.96 -2.64
CA GLY A 21 -9.17 -6.36 -1.95
C GLY A 21 -9.03 -4.85 -1.78
N GLU A 22 -7.79 -4.38 -1.65
CA GLU A 22 -7.49 -2.99 -1.32
C GLU A 22 -6.11 -2.55 -1.81
N PHE A 23 -5.99 -1.26 -2.08
CA PHE A 23 -4.73 -0.55 -2.07
C PHE A 23 -4.90 0.83 -1.41
N SER A 24 -3.85 1.37 -0.82
CA SER A 24 -3.88 2.73 -0.28
C SER A 24 -2.49 3.39 -0.26
N PHE A 25 -2.45 4.71 -0.03
CA PHE A 25 -1.22 5.46 0.17
C PHE A 25 -1.00 5.79 1.65
N GLY A 26 0.20 5.52 2.15
CA GLY A 26 0.64 6.00 3.46
C GLY A 26 1.04 7.48 3.40
N LEU A 27 0.31 8.32 4.13
CA LEU A 27 0.43 9.79 4.08
C LEU A 27 0.79 10.44 5.42
N ASN A 28 0.99 9.67 6.50
CA ASN A 28 1.25 10.25 7.81
C ASN A 28 2.67 10.85 7.84
N PRO A 29 2.85 12.18 7.96
CA PRO A 29 4.14 12.83 7.78
C PRO A 29 5.12 12.62 8.96
N TYR A 30 4.67 11.92 10.01
CA TYR A 30 5.45 11.62 11.22
C TYR A 30 5.87 10.15 11.30
N ILE A 31 5.22 9.26 10.55
CA ILE A 31 5.58 7.85 10.48
C ILE A 31 6.50 7.65 9.28
N LEU A 32 7.79 7.47 9.53
CA LEU A 32 8.80 7.38 8.47
C LEU A 32 9.38 5.97 8.38
N GLU A 33 9.67 5.36 9.52
CA GLU A 33 10.39 4.09 9.56
C GLU A 33 9.46 2.92 9.94
N PRO A 34 9.71 1.70 9.44
CA PRO A 34 8.97 0.51 9.84
C PRO A 34 8.99 0.29 11.35
N MET A 35 7.82 0.00 11.91
CA MET A 35 7.60 -0.27 13.33
C MET A 35 7.29 -1.73 13.64
N LEU A 36 7.13 -2.58 12.61
CA LEU A 36 6.72 -3.98 12.76
C LEU A 36 5.33 -4.12 13.40
N ASP A 37 4.50 -3.11 13.17
CA ASP A 37 3.09 -3.07 13.56
C ASP A 37 2.31 -2.52 12.37
N ILE A 38 1.44 -3.36 11.82
CA ILE A 38 0.76 -3.08 10.57
C ILE A 38 -0.09 -1.81 10.62
N LEU A 39 -0.68 -1.49 11.78
CA LEU A 39 -1.53 -0.31 11.96
C LEU A 39 -0.76 0.99 11.73
N PHE A 40 0.54 0.98 12.01
CA PHE A 40 1.40 2.11 11.74
C PHE A 40 2.13 1.99 10.39
N ASP A 41 2.58 0.79 10.03
CA ASP A 41 3.35 0.56 8.82
C ASP A 41 2.54 0.90 7.56
N GLU A 42 1.24 0.61 7.54
CA GLU A 42 0.36 1.00 6.43
C GLU A 42 0.25 2.53 6.26
N LYS A 43 0.58 3.31 7.29
CA LYS A 43 0.52 4.78 7.29
C LYS A 43 1.85 5.46 6.97
N ILE A 44 2.94 4.71 6.78
CA ILE A 44 4.28 5.26 6.51
C ILE A 44 4.23 6.28 5.38
N CYS A 45 4.76 7.47 5.62
CA CYS A 45 4.86 8.53 4.64
C CYS A 45 5.54 8.06 3.34
N GLY A 46 4.82 8.13 2.22
CA GLY A 46 5.36 7.75 0.91
C GLY A 46 5.34 6.25 0.66
N SER A 47 4.66 5.46 1.49
CA SER A 47 4.38 4.05 1.21
C SER A 47 3.13 3.88 0.33
N ILE A 48 3.02 2.72 -0.29
CA ILE A 48 1.76 2.14 -0.79
C ILE A 48 1.55 0.86 0.00
N HIS A 49 0.33 0.55 0.38
CA HIS A 49 -0.03 -0.79 0.80
C HIS A 49 -0.95 -1.44 -0.21
N PHE A 50 -0.82 -2.76 -0.31
CA PHE A 50 -1.56 -3.59 -1.24
C PHE A 50 -2.00 -4.84 -0.50
N THR A 51 -3.28 -5.19 -0.63
CA THR A 51 -3.90 -6.16 0.26
C THR A 51 -4.50 -7.31 -0.55
N PRO A 52 -3.80 -8.46 -0.63
CA PRO A 52 -4.40 -9.68 -1.14
C PRO A 52 -5.57 -10.14 -0.27
N GLY A 53 -6.64 -10.60 -0.93
CA GLY A 53 -7.85 -11.10 -0.30
C GLY A 53 -8.99 -10.08 -0.24
N SER A 54 -9.81 -10.16 0.81
CA SER A 54 -11.14 -9.56 0.89
C SER A 54 -11.13 -8.04 0.80
N CYS A 55 -12.08 -7.47 0.07
CA CYS A 55 -12.33 -6.04 0.08
C CYS A 55 -13.24 -5.63 1.26
N TYR A 56 -13.18 -4.36 1.66
CA TYR A 56 -14.13 -3.80 2.61
C TYR A 56 -15.52 -3.61 1.98
N ASN A 57 -16.58 -3.77 2.76
CA ASN A 57 -17.95 -3.54 2.30
C ASN A 57 -18.17 -2.11 1.77
N ASP A 58 -17.52 -1.13 2.38
CA ASP A 58 -17.64 0.29 2.01
C ASP A 58 -16.76 0.69 0.80
N ALA A 59 -15.89 -0.23 0.35
CA ALA A 59 -15.03 -0.09 -0.82
C ALA A 59 -15.08 -1.38 -1.67
N TYR A 60 -16.28 -1.92 -1.86
CA TYR A 60 -16.47 -3.23 -2.47
C TYR A 60 -16.02 -3.27 -3.93
N ASN A 61 -15.12 -4.19 -4.26
CA ASN A 61 -14.61 -4.40 -5.61
C ASN A 61 -14.93 -5.79 -6.18
N GLY A 62 -15.71 -6.60 -5.45
CA GLY A 62 -16.07 -7.96 -5.85
C GLY A 62 -15.22 -9.06 -5.22
N ASN A 63 -14.04 -8.76 -4.68
CA ASN A 63 -13.17 -9.79 -4.11
C ASN A 63 -13.61 -10.21 -2.70
N ASN A 64 -13.85 -11.50 -2.50
CA ASN A 64 -14.24 -12.07 -1.23
C ASN A 64 -13.28 -13.20 -0.87
N SER A 65 -12.69 -13.12 0.33
CA SER A 65 -11.68 -14.06 0.81
C SER A 65 -11.69 -14.12 2.34
N ALA A 66 -11.20 -15.22 2.90
CA ALA A 66 -10.89 -15.30 4.33
C ALA A 66 -9.58 -14.57 4.69
N VAL A 67 -8.76 -14.22 3.69
CA VAL A 67 -7.53 -13.44 3.85
C VAL A 67 -7.84 -11.96 3.66
N HIS A 68 -7.20 -11.11 4.45
CA HIS A 68 -7.02 -9.68 4.19
C HIS A 68 -5.66 -9.32 4.78
N TRP A 69 -4.66 -9.22 3.93
CA TRP A 69 -3.27 -9.14 4.39
C TRP A 69 -2.53 -7.94 3.81
N ASP A 70 -2.30 -6.94 4.64
CA ASP A 70 -1.67 -5.69 4.20
C ASP A 70 -0.16 -5.88 3.99
N MET A 71 0.26 -5.67 2.74
CA MET A 71 1.67 -5.66 2.35
C MET A 71 2.11 -4.23 2.06
N VAL A 72 3.07 -3.73 2.83
CA VAL A 72 3.54 -2.34 2.75
C VAL A 72 4.82 -2.23 1.93
N LEU A 73 4.85 -1.29 0.98
CA LEU A 73 6.01 -0.93 0.18
C LEU A 73 6.32 0.57 0.36
N CYS A 74 7.45 0.88 0.99
CA CYS A 74 7.95 2.26 1.06
C CYS A 74 8.60 2.64 -0.28
N GLN A 75 8.09 3.68 -0.95
CA GLN A 75 8.64 4.18 -2.21
C GLN A 75 9.48 5.45 -2.04
N ARG A 76 9.86 5.84 -0.81
CA ARG A 76 10.79 6.96 -0.62
C ARG A 76 12.15 6.61 -1.22
N LYS A 77 12.91 7.62 -1.65
CA LYS A 77 14.19 7.44 -2.37
C LYS A 77 15.20 6.60 -1.59
N GLU A 78 15.27 6.79 -0.28
CA GLU A 78 16.11 6.04 0.66
C GLU A 78 15.76 4.55 0.77
N TYR A 79 14.55 4.16 0.36
CA TYR A 79 14.08 2.77 0.28
C TYR A 79 14.16 2.17 -1.13
N GLY A 80 14.78 2.88 -2.08
CA GLY A 80 14.91 2.46 -3.48
C GLY A 80 14.02 3.23 -4.46
N GLY A 81 13.12 4.09 -3.95
CA GLY A 81 12.26 4.92 -4.78
C GLY A 81 11.10 4.16 -5.41
N GLY A 82 10.46 4.80 -6.40
CA GLY A 82 9.40 4.16 -7.17
C GLY A 82 8.44 5.15 -7.83
N GLU A 83 7.55 4.62 -8.66
CA GLU A 83 6.55 5.39 -9.36
C GLU A 83 5.16 4.77 -9.15
N ILE A 84 4.12 5.60 -9.13
CA ILE A 84 2.73 5.18 -9.21
C ILE A 84 2.11 5.86 -10.43
N TRP A 85 1.47 5.07 -11.28
CA TRP A 85 0.80 5.50 -12.50
C TRP A 85 -0.67 5.10 -12.45
N PHE A 86 -1.57 6.03 -12.76
CA PHE A 86 -2.99 5.74 -13.01
C PHE A 86 -3.31 6.11 -14.45
N ASP A 87 -3.84 5.16 -15.23
CA ASP A 87 -4.24 5.36 -16.63
C ASP A 87 -3.18 6.14 -17.45
N ASP A 88 -1.93 5.66 -17.41
CA ASP A 88 -0.76 6.24 -18.08
C ASP A 88 -0.32 7.63 -17.57
N LYS A 89 -0.84 8.09 -16.44
CA LYS A 89 -0.42 9.33 -15.78
C LYS A 89 0.40 9.05 -14.52
N LEU A 90 1.64 9.54 -14.51
CA LEU A 90 2.48 9.52 -13.31
C LEU A 90 1.85 10.42 -12.24
N ILE A 91 1.37 9.82 -11.15
CA ILE A 91 0.75 10.57 -10.06
C ILE A 91 1.70 10.75 -8.87
N ARG A 92 2.66 9.83 -8.69
CA ARG A 92 3.61 9.83 -7.57
C ARG A 92 4.98 9.35 -8.02
N ARG A 93 6.04 10.01 -7.57
CA ARG A 93 7.44 9.61 -7.76
C ARG A 93 8.17 9.73 -6.43
N ASP A 94 8.91 8.68 -6.07
CA ASP A 94 9.72 8.59 -4.86
C ASP A 94 8.97 8.98 -3.58
N GLY A 95 7.71 8.55 -3.47
CA GLY A 95 6.83 8.83 -2.33
C GLY A 95 6.14 10.20 -2.35
N LEU A 96 6.36 11.04 -3.37
CA LEU A 96 5.78 12.38 -3.48
C LEU A 96 4.82 12.52 -4.67
N PHE A 97 3.66 13.12 -4.46
CA PHE A 97 2.71 13.43 -5.52
C PHE A 97 3.25 14.53 -6.43
N VAL A 98 3.16 14.31 -7.74
CA VAL A 98 3.73 15.20 -8.76
C VAL A 98 2.68 16.08 -9.46
N LEU A 99 1.42 15.64 -9.49
CA LEU A 99 0.30 16.40 -10.06
C LEU A 99 -0.09 17.57 -9.15
N ASP A 100 -0.39 18.73 -9.74
CA ASP A 100 -0.67 19.96 -9.00
C ASP A 100 -1.87 19.80 -8.06
N GLU A 101 -2.92 19.14 -8.53
CA GLU A 101 -4.14 18.83 -7.78
C GLU A 101 -3.90 17.88 -6.59
N LEU A 102 -2.83 17.08 -6.63
CA LEU A 102 -2.49 16.12 -5.55
C LEU A 102 -1.36 16.60 -4.65
N LYS A 103 -0.67 17.70 -4.98
CA LYS A 103 0.46 18.22 -4.18
C LYS A 103 0.06 18.55 -2.74
N GLY A 104 -1.21 18.84 -2.47
CA GLY A 104 -1.73 19.05 -1.12
C GLY A 104 -1.54 17.85 -0.18
N LEU A 105 -1.43 16.64 -0.73
CA LEU A 105 -1.20 15.39 0.03
C LEU A 105 0.27 15.14 0.35
N ASN A 106 1.18 16.02 -0.08
CA ASN A 106 2.61 15.86 0.22
C ASN A 106 2.93 16.23 1.68
N PRO A 107 3.97 15.63 2.28
CA PRO A 107 4.20 15.69 3.72
C PRO A 107 4.37 17.11 4.28
N LYS A 108 4.95 18.01 3.49
CA LYS A 108 5.15 19.42 3.86
C LYS A 108 3.82 20.16 4.15
N ASN A 109 2.72 19.70 3.56
CA ASN A 109 1.40 20.32 3.67
C ASN A 109 0.52 19.64 4.72
N LEU A 110 0.97 18.50 5.27
CA LEU A 110 0.23 17.71 6.25
C LEU A 110 0.78 17.86 7.68
N LYS A 111 1.90 18.57 7.85
CA LYS A 111 2.45 18.92 9.16
C LYS A 111 1.73 20.17 9.67
N SER A 112 1.01 20.02 10.77
CA SER A 112 0.39 21.11 11.54
C SER A 112 1.34 21.63 12.61
#